data_AF-A0A8H6PNT1-F1
#
_entry.id   AF-A0A8H6PNT1-F1
#
_cell.length_a   1.000
_cell.length_b   1.000
_cell.length_c   1.000
_cell.angle_alpha   90.00
_cell.angle_beta   90.00
_cell.angle_gamma   90.00
#
_symmetry.space_group_name_H-M   'P 1'
#
loop_
_entity.id
_entity.type
_entity.pdbx_description
1 polymer ?
#
loop_
_entity_poly.entity_id
_entity_poly.type
_entity_poly.pdbx_seq_one_letter_code
_entity_poly.pdbx_strand_id
1 'polypeptide(L)'
;MRRLADLQTALLPACTHDSSVQAANSLVLSGSDRTRLNYLQDSLLVTMLGKHWQWSTISYAYHRVAVKEPMVMSMILATTASEIHQSRLHDCSSTRVYPPANDSSDIDGRVHYGTALSRLREALAEGVETPSKLEAIFITLWLMVDYENRFGSGASTINIHLRGIESILYNHILPLLKLEEPLAPTITAGSPETAGLLCHNSAEGASLIERAASSPVDSVAGPSDGKLVYTAVPLFLLWTLYFFTPGVLFFGSGAVYEPRFEKVNDDLCRLFLRAEDGNTPLNLGNLYRISRQSPSKFWGEAYPAKAQLDDMENYPGLALYHKCHVIQFRIAELFRQARSTSWDEASYRKIVDEIVKVANEFEMLLSSAKAAPSCDIVGDGSRVMETIYWAAITYYSTIVFFHLCFDRQLPDKSTQTGLMSQEKAVSLVLELSLKLHRSRPHLMVRITWPLFMAGVATADRIYQDWVSIRLRELGRYGQNYSRVSRRFDEIIRGSELFAYSQKQFPYHNAGWPNATMANLIDSFGSTETSRMSENQR
;
A
#
# COMPACT_ATOMS: atom_id res chain seq x y z
N MET A 1 -51.48 -16.20 14.40
CA MET A 1 -52.69 -16.00 13.58
C MET A 1 -53.01 -14.51 13.55
N ARG A 2 -53.23 -13.93 12.36
CA ARG A 2 -53.48 -12.50 11.98
C ARG A 2 -52.20 -11.67 11.71
N ARG A 3 -51.72 -11.63 10.45
CA ARG A 3 -52.02 -10.71 9.29
C ARG A 3 -51.31 -9.35 9.50
N LEU A 4 -50.25 -8.94 8.77
CA LEU A 4 -49.99 -8.82 7.33
C LEU A 4 -51.06 -7.99 6.58
N ALA A 5 -50.88 -6.67 6.59
CA ALA A 5 -51.18 -5.70 5.52
C ALA A 5 -50.95 -4.28 6.05
N ASP A 6 -49.94 -3.58 5.52
CA ASP A 6 -49.97 -2.15 5.17
C ASP A 6 -48.59 -1.75 4.61
N LEU A 7 -48.32 -2.26 3.40
CA LEU A 7 -47.32 -1.72 2.49
C LEU A 7 -48.00 -0.59 1.73
N GLN A 8 -47.93 0.63 2.27
CA GLN A 8 -48.28 1.81 1.50
C GLN A 8 -47.05 2.31 0.77
N THR A 9 -47.12 2.15 -0.55
CA THR A 9 -46.20 2.52 -1.60
C THR A 9 -45.69 3.95 -1.42
N ALA A 10 -44.45 4.11 -0.96
CA ALA A 10 -43.73 5.36 -1.12
C ALA A 10 -43.39 5.50 -2.61
N LEU A 11 -44.17 6.34 -3.29
CA LEU A 11 -43.96 6.79 -4.65
C LEU A 11 -42.51 7.29 -4.78
N LEU A 12 -41.74 6.65 -5.67
CA LEU A 12 -40.45 7.12 -6.13
C LEU A 12 -40.60 8.57 -6.64
N PRO A 13 -39.70 9.51 -6.28
CA PRO A 13 -39.68 10.80 -6.94
C PRO A 13 -39.39 10.59 -8.43
N ALA A 14 -40.23 11.18 -9.25
CA ALA A 14 -40.06 11.28 -10.69
C ALA A 14 -38.67 11.85 -11.05
N CYS A 15 -38.10 11.29 -12.12
CA CYS A 15 -36.93 11.73 -12.88
C CYS A 15 -36.46 13.16 -12.53
N THR A 16 -35.50 13.26 -11.61
CA THR A 16 -34.75 14.51 -11.42
C THR A 16 -33.72 14.58 -12.54
N HIS A 17 -33.76 15.63 -13.35
CA HIS A 17 -32.67 15.98 -14.26
C HIS A 17 -31.33 15.76 -13.56
N ASP A 18 -30.48 14.92 -14.14
CA ASP A 18 -29.16 14.59 -13.61
C ASP A 18 -28.34 15.89 -13.61
N SER A 19 -28.32 16.60 -12.48
CA SER A 19 -27.76 17.95 -12.38
C SER A 19 -26.25 17.86 -12.47
N SER A 20 -25.72 17.93 -13.69
CA SER A 20 -24.29 17.96 -13.92
C SER A 20 -23.68 19.26 -13.39
N VAL A 21 -22.56 19.17 -12.69
CA VAL A 21 -21.86 20.34 -12.12
C VAL A 21 -20.49 20.48 -12.76
N GLN A 22 -20.15 21.69 -13.21
CA GLN A 22 -18.81 22.00 -13.69
C GLN A 22 -17.85 22.07 -12.50
N ALA A 23 -16.86 21.19 -12.46
CA ALA A 23 -15.78 21.22 -11.48
C ALA A 23 -14.71 22.25 -11.86
N ALA A 24 -13.93 22.68 -10.86
CA ALA A 24 -12.86 23.67 -11.04
C ALA A 24 -11.75 23.21 -12.01
N ASN A 25 -11.58 21.90 -12.19
CA ASN A 25 -10.63 21.29 -13.14
C ASN A 25 -11.23 21.12 -14.56
N SER A 26 -12.33 21.80 -14.84
CA SER A 26 -13.08 21.75 -16.11
C SER A 26 -13.81 20.44 -16.43
N LEU A 27 -13.84 19.46 -15.53
CA LEU A 27 -14.66 18.26 -15.70
C LEU A 27 -16.14 18.55 -15.39
N VAL A 28 -17.03 17.96 -16.18
CA VAL A 28 -18.47 17.95 -15.89
C VAL A 28 -18.77 16.72 -15.04
N LEU A 29 -19.14 16.93 -13.77
CA LEU A 29 -19.44 15.86 -12.82
C LEU A 29 -20.93 15.50 -12.84
N SER A 30 -21.25 14.23 -13.05
CA SER A 30 -22.61 13.70 -12.96
C SER A 30 -23.12 13.60 -11.51
N GLY A 31 -24.41 13.32 -11.32
CA GLY A 31 -24.95 12.96 -10.00
C GLY A 31 -24.22 11.76 -9.39
N SER A 32 -23.94 10.74 -10.21
CA SER A 32 -23.22 9.55 -9.79
C SER A 32 -21.76 9.83 -9.40
N ASP A 33 -21.09 10.78 -10.07
CA ASP A 33 -19.71 11.15 -9.72
C ASP A 33 -19.63 11.81 -8.34
N ARG A 34 -20.61 12.63 -7.97
CA ARG A 34 -20.68 13.23 -6.63
C ARG A 34 -20.82 12.17 -5.54
N THR A 35 -21.63 11.14 -5.76
CA THR A 35 -21.75 10.01 -4.83
C THR A 35 -20.42 9.27 -4.66
N ARG A 36 -19.65 9.09 -5.75
CA ARG A 36 -18.32 8.46 -5.72
C ARG A 36 -17.30 9.29 -4.94
N LEU A 37 -17.33 10.61 -5.10
CA LEU A 37 -16.47 11.53 -4.34
C LEU A 37 -16.82 11.53 -2.85
N ASN A 38 -18.11 11.44 -2.49
CA ASN A 38 -18.53 11.29 -1.10
C ASN A 38 -18.04 9.97 -0.48
N TYR A 39 -17.97 8.89 -1.26
CA TYR A 39 -17.43 7.60 -0.83
C TYR A 39 -15.90 7.63 -0.62
N LEU A 40 -15.18 8.57 -1.23
CA LEU A 40 -13.70 8.60 -1.21
C LEU A 40 -13.10 8.55 0.20
N GLN A 41 -13.71 9.23 1.18
CA GLN A 41 -13.23 9.26 2.56
C GLN A 41 -13.24 7.87 3.22
N ASP A 42 -14.13 6.98 2.78
CA ASP A 42 -14.31 5.62 3.29
C ASP A 42 -13.62 4.58 2.41
N SER A 43 -12.99 5.01 1.30
CA SER A 43 -12.38 4.11 0.34
C SER A 43 -11.12 3.43 0.86
N LEU A 44 -10.75 2.35 0.18
CA LEU A 44 -9.51 1.62 0.47
C LEU A 44 -8.27 2.52 0.38
N LEU A 45 -8.25 3.50 -0.53
CA LEU A 45 -7.12 4.41 -0.72
C LEU A 45 -6.73 5.12 0.59
N VAL A 46 -7.73 5.58 1.36
CA VAL A 46 -7.52 6.26 2.64
C VAL A 46 -7.00 5.27 3.68
N THR A 47 -7.62 4.10 3.75
CA THR A 47 -7.24 3.04 4.69
C THR A 47 -5.81 2.55 4.46
N MET A 48 -5.41 2.34 3.21
CA MET A 48 -4.10 1.79 2.83
C MET A 48 -2.95 2.74 3.16
N LEU A 49 -3.12 4.05 2.95
CA LEU A 49 -2.10 5.06 3.25
C LEU A 49 -2.07 5.45 4.74
N GLY A 50 -3.02 4.94 5.54
CA GLY A 50 -2.92 4.80 6.98
C GLY A 50 -3.18 6.05 7.83
N LYS A 51 -3.38 7.23 7.24
CA LYS A 51 -3.77 8.45 7.96
C LYS A 51 -5.26 8.73 7.76
N HIS A 52 -5.95 9.14 8.82
CA HIS A 52 -7.38 9.49 8.76
C HIS A 52 -7.65 10.61 7.74
N TRP A 53 -8.85 10.57 7.15
CA TRP A 53 -9.26 11.38 6.01
C TRP A 53 -8.80 12.85 6.09
N GLN A 54 -9.16 13.58 7.15
CA GLN A 54 -9.00 15.04 7.26
C GLN A 54 -7.61 15.56 6.85
N TRP A 55 -6.55 14.79 7.11
CA TRP A 55 -5.15 15.18 6.84
C TRP A 55 -4.37 14.12 6.06
N SER A 56 -5.08 13.16 5.45
CA SER A 56 -4.47 12.09 4.68
C SER A 56 -3.90 12.60 3.35
N THR A 57 -2.96 11.85 2.78
CA THR A 57 -2.40 12.12 1.46
C THR A 57 -3.48 12.08 0.36
N ILE A 58 -4.49 11.23 0.49
CA ILE A 58 -5.60 11.15 -0.47
C ILE A 58 -6.51 12.38 -0.35
N SER A 59 -6.77 12.86 0.86
CA SER A 59 -7.51 14.11 1.07
C SER A 59 -6.75 15.31 0.50
N TYR A 60 -5.44 15.35 0.65
CA TYR A 60 -4.60 16.36 -0.02
C TYR A 60 -4.72 16.26 -1.54
N ALA A 61 -4.52 15.06 -2.10
CA ALA A 61 -4.61 14.82 -3.54
C ALA A 61 -5.98 15.24 -4.09
N TYR A 62 -7.07 14.97 -3.36
CA TYR A 62 -8.41 15.40 -3.72
C TYR A 62 -8.59 16.93 -3.64
N HIS A 63 -8.36 17.54 -2.48
CA HIS A 63 -8.70 18.95 -2.24
C HIS A 63 -7.72 19.95 -2.85
N ARG A 64 -6.46 19.57 -3.11
CA ARG A 64 -5.41 20.49 -3.58
C ARG A 64 -4.97 20.24 -5.02
N VAL A 65 -4.95 18.98 -5.45
CA VAL A 65 -4.42 18.60 -6.78
C VAL A 65 -5.57 18.30 -7.74
N ALA A 66 -6.51 17.42 -7.39
CA ALA A 66 -7.58 16.99 -8.27
C ALA A 66 -8.53 18.13 -8.68
N VAL A 67 -8.70 19.13 -7.81
CA VAL A 67 -9.49 20.34 -8.14
C VAL A 67 -8.88 21.20 -9.25
N LYS A 68 -7.59 21.02 -9.57
CA LYS A 68 -6.87 21.72 -10.65
C LYS A 68 -6.56 20.80 -11.82
N GLU A 69 -6.30 19.53 -11.54
CA GLU A 69 -5.73 18.58 -12.50
C GLU A 69 -6.75 17.49 -12.83
N PRO A 70 -7.38 17.52 -14.02
CA PRO A 70 -8.48 16.62 -14.36
C PRO A 70 -8.08 15.15 -14.42
N MET A 71 -6.81 14.84 -14.73
CA MET A 71 -6.29 13.46 -14.72
C MET A 71 -6.34 12.83 -13.32
N VAL A 72 -6.03 13.60 -12.27
CA VAL A 72 -6.05 13.12 -10.89
C VAL A 72 -7.49 12.90 -10.44
N MET A 73 -8.40 13.83 -10.75
CA MET A 73 -9.83 13.67 -10.45
C MET A 73 -10.41 12.44 -11.17
N SER A 74 -10.07 12.23 -12.43
CA SER A 74 -10.52 11.08 -13.21
C SER A 74 -10.04 9.76 -12.59
N MET A 75 -8.80 9.69 -12.10
CA MET A 75 -8.33 8.49 -11.38
C MET A 75 -9.04 8.26 -10.03
N ILE A 76 -9.32 9.33 -9.28
CA ILE A 76 -10.10 9.22 -8.04
C ILE A 76 -11.50 8.64 -8.33
N LEU A 77 -12.16 9.13 -9.38
CA LEU A 77 -13.46 8.64 -9.82
C LEU A 77 -13.39 7.19 -10.33
N ALA A 78 -12.35 6.84 -11.09
CA ALA A 78 -12.12 5.48 -11.57
C ALA A 78 -12.01 4.49 -10.39
N THR A 79 -11.13 4.78 -9.42
CA THR A 79 -10.90 3.90 -8.28
C THR A 79 -12.14 3.75 -7.40
N THR A 80 -12.83 4.86 -7.10
CA THR A 80 -14.05 4.82 -6.27
C THR A 80 -15.22 4.13 -6.98
N ALA A 81 -15.40 4.34 -8.29
CA ALA A 81 -16.41 3.64 -9.08
C ALA A 81 -16.18 2.12 -9.08
N SER A 82 -14.95 1.68 -9.37
CA SER A 82 -14.60 0.26 -9.43
C SER A 82 -14.63 -0.40 -8.05
N GLU A 83 -14.27 0.31 -6.98
CA GLU A 83 -14.39 -0.21 -5.60
C GLU A 83 -15.86 -0.38 -5.18
N ILE A 84 -16.72 0.61 -5.45
CA ILE A 84 -18.17 0.51 -5.18
C ILE A 84 -18.77 -0.67 -5.95
N HIS A 85 -18.43 -0.80 -7.23
CA HIS A 85 -18.88 -1.92 -8.06
C HIS A 85 -18.47 -3.27 -7.46
N GLN A 86 -17.19 -3.42 -7.12
CA GLN A 86 -16.64 -4.66 -6.59
C GLN A 86 -17.24 -5.01 -5.22
N SER A 87 -17.49 -4.01 -4.38
CA SER A 87 -18.14 -4.18 -3.09
C SER A 87 -19.57 -4.71 -3.25
N ARG A 88 -20.34 -4.14 -4.19
CA ARG A 88 -21.70 -4.62 -4.52
C ARG A 88 -21.69 -6.05 -5.06
N LEU A 89 -20.77 -6.38 -5.96
CA LEU A 89 -20.62 -7.75 -6.48
C LEU A 89 -20.31 -8.74 -5.36
N HIS A 90 -19.43 -8.37 -4.43
CA HIS A 90 -19.08 -9.20 -3.29
C HIS A 90 -20.29 -9.45 -2.37
N ASP A 91 -21.06 -8.41 -2.05
CA ASP A 91 -22.26 -8.51 -1.22
C ASP A 91 -23.35 -9.36 -1.92
N CYS A 92 -23.53 -9.20 -3.24
CA CYS A 92 -24.45 -10.01 -4.05
C CYS A 92 -24.05 -11.50 -4.05
N SER A 93 -22.76 -11.79 -4.24
CA SER A 93 -22.24 -13.16 -4.21
C SER A 93 -22.44 -13.84 -2.85
N SER A 94 -22.35 -13.06 -1.76
CA SER A 94 -22.54 -13.52 -0.40
C SER A 94 -24.02 -13.75 -0.06
N THR A 95 -24.93 -12.94 -0.61
CA THR A 95 -26.38 -12.97 -0.33
C THR A 95 -27.19 -13.78 -1.35
N ARG A 96 -26.57 -14.28 -2.43
CA ARG A 96 -27.23 -14.92 -3.59
C ARG A 96 -28.33 -14.07 -4.23
N VAL A 97 -28.21 -12.74 -4.11
CA VAL A 97 -29.07 -11.79 -4.80
C VAL A 97 -28.38 -11.39 -6.10
N TYR A 98 -29.12 -11.38 -7.21
CA TYR A 98 -28.56 -10.94 -8.48
C TYR A 98 -28.27 -9.42 -8.43
N PRO A 99 -27.11 -8.97 -8.92
CA PRO A 99 -26.85 -7.54 -9.03
C PRO A 99 -27.92 -6.90 -9.94
N PRO A 100 -28.32 -5.65 -9.65
CA PRO A 100 -29.30 -4.95 -10.48
C PRO A 100 -28.79 -4.90 -11.93
N ALA A 101 -29.67 -5.21 -12.89
CA ALA A 101 -29.35 -5.34 -14.32
C ALA A 101 -28.78 -4.07 -14.99
N ASN A 102 -28.67 -2.96 -14.25
CA ASN A 102 -28.29 -1.63 -14.71
C ASN A 102 -27.04 -1.07 -13.98
N ASP A 103 -26.22 -1.91 -13.34
CA ASP A 103 -25.01 -1.45 -12.63
C ASP A 103 -23.91 -1.05 -13.63
N SER A 104 -23.94 0.20 -14.08
CA SER A 104 -22.96 0.78 -15.00
C SER A 104 -21.61 1.07 -14.34
N SER A 105 -21.45 0.87 -13.03
CA SER A 105 -20.28 1.34 -12.28
C SER A 105 -18.94 0.76 -12.74
N ASP A 106 -18.91 -0.47 -13.27
CA ASP A 106 -17.71 -1.07 -13.88
C ASP A 106 -17.30 -0.34 -15.17
N ILE A 107 -18.30 -0.04 -16.01
CA ILE A 107 -18.11 0.71 -17.24
C ILE A 107 -17.65 2.13 -16.89
N ASP A 108 -18.30 2.77 -15.91
CA ASP A 108 -17.97 4.12 -15.47
C ASP A 108 -16.53 4.20 -14.91
N GLY A 109 -16.11 3.19 -14.13
CA GLY A 109 -14.73 3.09 -13.63
C GLY A 109 -13.70 3.02 -14.76
N ARG A 110 -13.95 2.16 -15.77
CA ARG A 110 -13.08 2.05 -16.96
C ARG A 110 -13.08 3.31 -17.83
N VAL A 111 -14.21 3.99 -17.98
CA VAL A 111 -14.32 5.25 -18.74
C VAL A 111 -13.51 6.36 -18.06
N HIS A 112 -13.60 6.47 -16.74
CA HIS A 112 -12.80 7.43 -15.97
C HIS A 112 -11.30 7.12 -16.02
N TYR A 113 -10.93 5.84 -15.96
CA TYR A 113 -9.54 5.40 -16.14
C TYR A 113 -9.01 5.77 -17.54
N GLY A 114 -9.77 5.49 -18.61
CA GLY A 114 -9.39 5.84 -19.97
C GLY A 114 -9.25 7.35 -20.18
N THR A 115 -10.13 8.13 -19.55
CA THR A 115 -10.06 9.60 -19.54
C THR A 115 -8.80 10.08 -18.84
N ALA A 116 -8.48 9.54 -17.66
CA ALA A 116 -7.24 9.86 -16.95
C ALA A 116 -6.00 9.57 -17.80
N LEU A 117 -5.97 8.45 -18.51
CA LEU A 117 -4.87 8.07 -19.39
C LEU A 117 -4.71 9.03 -20.59
N SER A 118 -5.82 9.45 -21.20
CA SER A 118 -5.78 10.46 -22.28
C SER A 118 -5.19 11.78 -21.78
N ARG A 119 -5.65 12.25 -20.61
CA ARG A 119 -5.18 13.50 -20.00
C ARG A 119 -3.73 13.42 -19.54
N LEU A 120 -3.29 12.28 -19.03
CA LEU A 120 -1.89 12.03 -18.68
C LEU A 120 -1.01 12.12 -19.93
N ARG A 121 -1.45 11.54 -21.06
CA ARG A 121 -0.73 11.61 -22.33
C ARG A 121 -0.62 13.06 -22.83
N GLU A 122 -1.70 13.84 -22.76
CA GLU A 122 -1.70 15.27 -23.09
C GLU A 122 -0.69 16.03 -22.22
N ALA A 123 -0.76 15.85 -20.90
CA ALA A 123 0.16 16.48 -19.95
C ALA A 123 1.64 16.13 -20.18
N LEU A 124 1.94 14.89 -20.59
CA LEU A 124 3.29 14.47 -20.91
C LEU A 124 3.78 15.04 -22.25
N ALA A 125 2.89 15.27 -23.21
CA ALA A 125 3.22 15.86 -24.51
C ALA A 125 3.50 17.37 -24.41
N GLU A 126 2.82 18.07 -23.50
CA GLU A 126 3.03 19.49 -23.22
C GLU A 126 4.38 19.76 -22.50
N GLY A 127 4.97 18.74 -21.87
CA GLY A 127 6.21 18.84 -21.12
C GLY A 127 5.99 19.15 -19.63
N VAL A 128 6.97 18.77 -18.80
CA VAL A 128 6.91 18.97 -17.34
C VAL A 128 7.65 20.25 -16.95
N GLU A 129 6.93 21.35 -16.89
CA GLU A 129 7.53 22.67 -16.63
C GLU A 129 7.52 23.09 -15.16
N THR A 130 6.60 22.54 -14.35
CA THR A 130 6.42 22.97 -12.95
C THR A 130 6.39 21.79 -11.97
N PRO A 131 6.87 21.99 -10.71
CA PRO A 131 6.77 20.98 -9.65
C PRO A 131 5.33 20.54 -9.36
N SER A 132 4.34 21.43 -9.47
CA SER A 132 2.93 21.09 -9.29
C SER A 132 2.41 20.19 -10.41
N LYS A 133 2.81 20.43 -11.67
CA LYS A 133 2.44 19.54 -12.77
C LYS A 133 3.08 18.17 -12.61
N LEU A 134 4.35 18.14 -12.23
CA LEU A 134 5.09 16.91 -11.92
C LEU A 134 4.41 16.12 -10.79
N GLU A 135 4.00 16.80 -9.71
CA GLU A 135 3.25 16.20 -8.61
C GLU A 135 1.96 15.55 -9.12
N ALA A 136 1.18 16.25 -9.94
CA ALA A 136 -0.07 15.72 -10.48
C ALA A 136 0.14 14.49 -11.38
N ILE A 137 1.17 14.52 -12.25
CA ILE A 137 1.53 13.38 -13.09
C ILE A 137 1.90 12.18 -12.21
N PHE A 138 2.71 12.40 -11.18
CA PHE A 138 3.16 11.33 -10.29
C PHE A 138 2.02 10.71 -9.48
N ILE A 139 1.13 11.54 -8.93
CA ILE A 139 -0.09 11.08 -8.24
C ILE A 139 -0.95 10.25 -9.18
N THR A 140 -1.12 10.70 -10.43
CA THR A 140 -1.90 9.97 -11.45
C THR A 140 -1.31 8.60 -11.73
N LEU A 141 0.00 8.50 -11.96
CA LEU A 141 0.69 7.24 -12.18
C LEU A 141 0.61 6.29 -10.98
N TRP A 142 0.76 6.81 -9.76
CA TRP A 142 0.60 6.01 -8.56
C TRP A 142 -0.82 5.45 -8.42
N LEU A 143 -1.84 6.29 -8.67
CA LEU A 143 -3.24 5.84 -8.66
C LEU A 143 -3.51 4.79 -9.75
N MET A 144 -2.88 4.91 -10.92
CA MET A 144 -2.97 3.89 -11.97
C MET A 144 -2.32 2.56 -11.53
N VAL A 145 -1.18 2.61 -10.85
CA VAL A 145 -0.55 1.42 -10.26
C VAL A 145 -1.46 0.75 -9.22
N ASP A 146 -2.05 1.53 -8.29
CA ASP A 146 -3.02 0.99 -7.32
C ASP A 146 -4.26 0.39 -8.01
N TYR A 147 -4.81 1.11 -8.99
CA TYR A 147 -5.97 0.67 -9.76
C TYR A 147 -5.72 -0.68 -10.44
N GLU A 148 -4.61 -0.79 -11.18
CA GLU A 148 -4.24 -2.03 -11.87
C GLU A 148 -3.94 -3.17 -10.88
N ASN A 149 -3.34 -2.87 -9.74
CA ASN A 149 -3.11 -3.87 -8.72
C ASN A 149 -4.40 -4.40 -8.09
N ARG A 150 -5.47 -3.61 -8.05
CA ARG A 150 -6.74 -4.03 -7.44
C ARG A 150 -7.72 -4.62 -8.45
N PHE A 151 -7.81 -4.03 -9.62
CA PHE A 151 -8.84 -4.32 -10.63
C PHE A 151 -8.27 -4.84 -11.96
N GLY A 152 -6.97 -4.65 -12.19
CA GLY A 152 -6.30 -5.00 -13.44
C GLY A 152 -6.21 -6.51 -13.68
N SER A 153 -5.94 -6.88 -14.94
CA SER A 153 -5.85 -8.28 -15.36
C SER A 153 -4.49 -8.92 -15.12
N GLY A 154 -3.40 -8.15 -14.98
CA GLY A 154 -2.05 -8.71 -14.80
C GLY A 154 -0.98 -7.65 -14.55
N ALA A 155 0.29 -8.11 -14.49
CA ALA A 155 1.44 -7.27 -14.16
C ALA A 155 1.94 -6.37 -15.31
N SER A 156 1.54 -6.64 -16.55
CA SER A 156 1.99 -5.90 -17.74
C SER A 156 1.64 -4.41 -17.67
N THR A 157 0.38 -4.08 -17.35
CA THR A 157 -0.07 -2.69 -17.23
C THR A 157 0.59 -1.98 -16.04
N ILE A 158 0.75 -2.69 -14.91
CA ILE A 158 1.48 -2.18 -13.74
C ILE A 158 2.93 -1.81 -14.14
N ASN A 159 3.59 -2.66 -14.93
CA ASN A 159 4.94 -2.42 -15.41
C ASN A 159 5.08 -1.20 -16.31
N ILE A 160 4.08 -0.95 -17.17
CA ILE A 160 4.06 0.24 -18.02
C ILE A 160 4.06 1.50 -17.15
N HIS A 161 3.20 1.54 -16.13
CA HIS A 161 3.12 2.67 -15.20
C HIS A 161 4.38 2.83 -14.35
N LEU A 162 4.98 1.71 -13.91
CA LEU A 162 6.25 1.72 -13.18
C LEU A 162 7.41 2.26 -14.01
N ARG A 163 7.50 1.87 -15.29
CA ARG A 163 8.49 2.44 -16.22
C ARG A 163 8.25 3.93 -16.44
N GLY A 164 6.99 4.36 -16.46
CA GLY A 164 6.62 5.77 -16.47
C GLY A 164 7.15 6.52 -15.24
N ILE A 165 6.91 5.97 -14.04
CA ILE A 165 7.43 6.49 -12.76
C ILE A 165 8.96 6.57 -12.77
N GLU A 166 9.63 5.51 -13.23
CA GLU A 166 11.08 5.44 -13.34
C GLU A 166 11.63 6.50 -14.30
N SER A 167 11.05 6.63 -15.49
CA SER A 167 11.44 7.65 -16.47
C SER A 167 11.31 9.06 -15.90
N ILE A 168 10.20 9.36 -15.21
CA ILE A 168 9.98 10.66 -14.58
C ILE A 168 10.98 10.89 -13.45
N LEU A 169 11.27 9.86 -12.66
CA LEU A 169 12.24 9.92 -11.57
C LEU A 169 13.63 10.31 -12.10
N TYR A 170 14.09 9.67 -13.17
CA TYR A 170 15.40 9.96 -13.77
C TYR A 170 15.45 11.30 -14.47
N ASN A 171 14.42 11.64 -15.26
CA ASN A 171 14.47 12.81 -16.14
C ASN A 171 14.10 14.11 -15.43
N HIS A 172 13.27 14.07 -14.38
CA HIS A 172 12.73 15.27 -13.74
C HIS A 172 13.02 15.36 -12.25
N ILE A 173 12.99 14.27 -11.50
CA ILE A 173 13.13 14.33 -10.02
C ILE A 173 14.60 14.34 -9.57
N LEU A 174 15.41 13.39 -10.05
CA LEU A 174 16.82 13.30 -9.64
C LEU A 174 17.64 14.55 -9.98
N PRO A 175 17.46 15.22 -11.14
CA PRO A 175 18.16 16.48 -11.43
C PRO A 175 17.82 17.59 -10.43
N LEU A 176 16.54 17.71 -10.05
CA LEU A 176 16.10 18.72 -9.09
C LEU A 176 16.69 18.52 -7.69
N LEU A 177 16.91 17.26 -7.28
CA LEU A 177 17.53 16.94 -5.99
C LEU A 177 19.05 17.12 -5.98
N LYS A 178 19.72 17.03 -7.14
CA LYS A 178 21.17 17.29 -7.26
C LYS A 178 21.53 18.77 -7.17
N LEU A 179 20.61 19.66 -7.54
CA LEU A 179 20.81 21.11 -7.42
C LEU A 179 20.75 21.63 -5.97
N GLU A 180 20.39 20.80 -4.99
CA GLU A 180 20.19 21.18 -3.59
C GLU A 180 21.47 21.08 -2.70
N GLU A 181 22.66 20.85 -3.27
CA GLU A 181 23.90 20.94 -2.46
C GLU A 181 24.09 22.38 -1.94
N PRO A 182 24.34 22.59 -0.62
CA PRO A 182 24.47 23.93 -0.08
C PRO A 182 25.72 24.61 -0.63
N LEU A 183 25.56 25.75 -1.30
CA LEU A 183 26.62 26.76 -1.37
C LEU A 183 26.99 27.11 0.08
N ALA A 184 28.19 26.70 0.50
CA ALA A 184 28.73 27.05 1.79
C ALA A 184 28.60 28.58 1.99
N PRO A 185 28.17 29.07 3.16
CA PRO A 185 28.11 30.49 3.40
C PRO A 185 29.54 31.03 3.33
N THR A 186 29.81 31.88 2.33
CA THR A 186 31.00 32.70 2.29
C THR A 186 31.02 33.54 3.57
N ILE A 187 31.91 33.17 4.50
CA ILE A 187 32.19 33.98 5.68
C ILE A 187 32.87 35.26 5.15
N THR A 188 32.10 36.32 4.94
CA THR A 188 32.62 37.67 4.94
C THR A 188 32.64 38.17 6.38
N ALA A 189 33.85 38.22 6.94
CA ALA A 189 34.11 38.82 8.24
C ALA A 189 33.70 40.30 8.25
N GLY A 190 32.96 40.72 9.29
CA GLY A 190 32.60 42.11 9.52
C GLY A 190 31.75 42.33 10.78
N SER A 191 32.44 42.45 11.92
CA SER A 191 32.15 43.14 13.21
C SER A 191 30.76 43.08 13.90
N PRO A 192 30.71 42.92 15.25
CA PRO A 192 29.47 42.85 16.04
C PRO A 192 29.08 44.22 16.64
N GLU A 193 27.79 44.56 16.61
CA GLU A 193 27.11 45.57 17.45
C GLU A 193 25.67 45.64 16.88
N THR A 194 24.60 45.20 17.51
CA THR A 194 24.07 45.60 18.82
C THR A 194 22.92 44.63 19.15
N ALA A 195 22.99 44.00 20.32
CA ALA A 195 21.84 43.36 20.92
C ALA A 195 20.99 44.43 21.63
N GLY A 196 19.67 44.43 21.42
CA GLY A 196 18.77 45.21 22.25
C GLY A 196 17.30 45.21 21.80
N LEU A 197 16.43 44.70 22.68
CA LEU A 197 15.03 45.13 22.90
C LEU A 197 14.00 44.72 21.82
N LEU A 198 12.81 44.16 22.08
CA LEU A 198 11.94 44.07 23.26
C LEU A 198 10.90 42.95 23.06
N CYS A 199 10.53 42.26 24.14
CA CYS A 199 9.21 41.62 24.30
C CYS A 199 8.17 42.68 24.70
N HIS A 200 6.90 42.53 24.29
CA HIS A 200 5.72 42.69 25.17
C HIS A 200 4.38 42.33 24.47
N ASN A 201 3.73 41.29 25.03
CA ASN A 201 2.33 41.14 25.46
C ASN A 201 1.16 41.76 24.66
N SER A 202 0.11 40.99 24.39
CA SER A 202 -1.06 40.89 25.29
C SER A 202 -2.14 39.93 24.74
N ALA A 203 -2.84 39.30 25.68
CA ALA A 203 -3.95 38.36 25.51
C ALA A 203 -5.32 39.06 25.44
N GLU A 204 -6.26 38.42 24.75
CA GLU A 204 -7.73 38.40 24.90
C GLU A 204 -8.27 37.75 23.60
N GLY A 205 -9.25 36.86 23.52
CA GLY A 205 -10.25 36.29 24.42
C GLY A 205 -11.14 35.41 23.52
N ALA A 206 -11.69 34.34 24.08
CA ALA A 206 -12.44 33.31 23.37
C ALA A 206 -13.64 33.84 22.56
N SER A 207 -13.84 33.32 21.33
CA SER A 207 -15.16 32.96 20.74
C SER A 207 -15.12 32.83 19.20
N LEU A 208 -14.57 31.74 18.64
CA LEU A 208 -14.82 31.40 17.21
C LEU A 208 -14.82 29.88 16.98
N ILE A 209 -15.56 29.14 17.81
CA ILE A 209 -16.00 27.77 17.48
C ILE A 209 -17.43 27.92 16.98
N GLU A 210 -17.61 28.20 15.68
CA GLU A 210 -18.85 27.87 14.91
C GLU A 210 -18.88 28.38 13.45
N ARG A 211 -17.79 28.90 12.87
CA ARG A 211 -17.83 29.48 11.50
C ARG A 211 -16.90 28.87 10.46
N ALA A 212 -16.37 27.67 10.70
CA ALA A 212 -15.45 27.00 9.76
C ALA A 212 -16.12 26.11 8.70
N ALA A 213 -17.46 26.11 8.59
CA ALA A 213 -18.19 25.16 7.73
C ALA A 213 -18.78 25.75 6.43
N SER A 214 -18.60 27.04 6.13
CA SER A 214 -19.20 27.61 4.91
C SER A 214 -18.56 28.93 4.48
N SER A 215 -17.52 28.87 3.64
CA SER A 215 -17.24 29.85 2.57
C SER A 215 -16.10 29.37 1.67
N PRO A 216 -16.11 29.63 0.35
CA PRO A 216 -15.03 29.26 -0.55
C PRO A 216 -13.85 30.22 -0.34
N VAL A 217 -12.70 29.68 0.07
CA VAL A 217 -11.46 30.45 0.22
C VAL A 217 -10.73 30.44 -1.11
N ASP A 218 -11.03 31.44 -1.94
CA ASP A 218 -10.07 31.93 -2.93
C ASP A 218 -8.97 32.73 -2.22
N SER A 219 -7.73 32.44 -2.61
CA SER A 219 -6.53 33.25 -2.39
C SER A 219 -5.96 33.36 -0.96
N VAL A 220 -5.22 32.33 -0.54
CA VAL A 220 -3.89 32.52 0.08
C VAL A 220 -2.98 31.42 -0.47
N ALA A 221 -2.14 31.79 -1.44
CA ALA A 221 -1.06 30.95 -1.91
C ALA A 221 -0.05 30.77 -0.76
N GLY A 222 0.08 29.56 -0.23
CA GLY A 222 1.23 29.18 0.60
C GLY A 222 2.52 29.23 -0.23
N PRO A 223 3.70 29.28 0.40
CA PRO A 223 4.95 29.64 -0.25
C PRO A 223 5.23 28.70 -1.42
N SER A 224 5.08 29.24 -2.62
CA SER A 224 5.44 28.69 -3.91
C SER A 224 6.96 28.70 -4.08
N ASP A 225 7.67 28.07 -3.15
CA ASP A 225 9.08 27.74 -3.31
C ASP A 225 9.13 26.37 -4.00
N GLY A 226 9.26 26.37 -5.32
CA GLY A 226 9.09 25.25 -6.24
C GLY A 226 10.07 24.08 -6.07
N LYS A 227 10.19 23.50 -4.87
CA LYS A 227 11.03 22.33 -4.59
C LYS A 227 10.15 21.09 -4.41
N LEU A 228 10.55 19.99 -5.03
CA LEU A 228 9.82 18.71 -5.00
C LEU A 228 9.61 18.18 -3.56
N VAL A 229 10.51 18.53 -2.64
CA VAL A 229 10.43 18.18 -1.22
C VAL A 229 9.18 18.75 -0.53
N TYR A 230 8.56 19.80 -1.08
CA TYR A 230 7.30 20.39 -0.59
C TYR A 230 6.04 19.79 -1.22
N THR A 231 6.19 18.79 -2.08
CA THR A 231 5.06 18.08 -2.72
C THR A 231 4.78 16.75 -2.01
N ALA A 232 3.67 16.10 -2.38
CA ALA A 232 3.35 14.74 -1.96
C ALA A 232 4.18 13.65 -2.66
N VAL A 233 5.00 13.99 -3.66
CA VAL A 233 5.76 13.03 -4.49
C VAL A 233 6.65 12.10 -3.66
N PRO A 234 7.47 12.58 -2.69
CA PRO A 234 8.32 11.68 -1.90
C PRO A 234 7.50 10.61 -1.17
N LEU A 235 6.35 11.01 -0.61
CA LEU A 235 5.47 10.11 0.11
C LEU A 235 4.86 9.05 -0.81
N PHE A 236 4.35 9.43 -1.99
CA PHE A 236 3.85 8.47 -2.97
C PHE A 236 4.94 7.53 -3.48
N LEU A 237 6.15 8.04 -3.74
CA LEU A 237 7.29 7.23 -4.17
C LEU A 237 7.68 6.19 -3.12
N LEU A 238 7.71 6.57 -1.84
CA LEU A 238 7.96 5.64 -0.74
C LEU A 238 6.88 4.54 -0.69
N TRP A 239 5.61 4.91 -0.88
CA TRP A 239 4.51 3.94 -0.92
C TRP A 239 4.59 3.01 -2.13
N THR A 240 5.01 3.50 -3.30
CA THR A 240 5.31 2.65 -4.46
C THR A 240 6.29 1.54 -4.05
N LEU A 241 7.40 1.88 -3.39
CA LEU A 241 8.41 0.87 -2.99
C LEU A 241 7.85 -0.19 -2.05
N TYR A 242 7.02 0.22 -1.08
CA TYR A 242 6.42 -0.72 -0.12
C TYR A 242 5.45 -1.69 -0.80
N PHE A 243 4.71 -1.20 -1.79
CA PHE A 243 3.74 -1.99 -2.54
C PHE A 243 4.36 -3.23 -3.22
N PHE A 244 5.61 -3.13 -3.65
CA PHE A 244 6.30 -4.17 -4.43
C PHE A 244 7.17 -5.11 -3.61
N THR A 245 7.35 -4.86 -2.32
CA THR A 245 8.39 -5.55 -1.55
C THR A 245 8.13 -7.07 -1.38
N PRO A 246 6.90 -7.58 -1.16
CA PRO A 246 6.62 -9.02 -1.22
C PRO A 246 6.14 -9.49 -2.61
N GLY A 247 5.52 -8.60 -3.39
CA GLY A 247 4.88 -8.94 -4.67
C GLY A 247 5.87 -9.28 -5.79
N VAL A 248 7.05 -8.66 -5.81
CA VAL A 248 8.06 -8.84 -6.88
C VAL A 248 8.50 -10.30 -7.05
N LEU A 249 8.45 -11.12 -6.00
CA LEU A 249 8.79 -12.53 -6.09
C LEU A 249 7.65 -13.41 -6.62
N PHE A 250 6.41 -13.14 -6.22
CA PHE A 250 5.25 -13.95 -6.61
C PHE A 250 4.75 -13.64 -8.03
N PHE A 251 5.12 -12.48 -8.58
CA PHE A 251 4.94 -12.17 -10.01
C PHE A 251 6.16 -12.56 -10.86
N GLY A 252 7.08 -13.37 -10.32
CA GLY A 252 8.40 -13.60 -10.90
C GLY A 252 8.99 -14.99 -10.69
N SER A 253 8.45 -16.00 -11.37
CA SER A 253 9.32 -17.04 -11.96
C SER A 253 8.67 -17.66 -13.18
N GLY A 254 9.26 -17.37 -14.34
CA GLY A 254 8.87 -17.92 -15.63
C GLY A 254 9.99 -17.73 -16.64
N ALA A 255 11.23 -18.12 -16.29
CA ALA A 255 12.35 -18.05 -17.23
C ALA A 255 12.51 -19.33 -18.07
N VAL A 256 11.61 -20.33 -17.98
CA VAL A 256 11.90 -21.62 -18.61
C VAL A 256 10.82 -22.16 -19.56
N TYR A 257 9.50 -21.90 -19.45
CA TYR A 257 8.57 -22.50 -20.45
C TYR A 257 7.25 -21.77 -20.84
N GLU A 258 6.91 -20.58 -20.34
CA GLU A 258 5.63 -19.93 -20.70
C GLU A 258 5.76 -18.39 -20.82
N PRO A 259 5.36 -17.74 -21.94
CA PRO A 259 5.50 -16.29 -22.14
C PRO A 259 4.48 -15.41 -21.40
N ARG A 260 3.64 -15.94 -20.50
CA ARG A 260 2.38 -15.26 -20.12
C ARG A 260 2.32 -14.59 -18.75
N PHE A 261 3.33 -14.74 -17.89
CA PHE A 261 3.47 -13.92 -16.67
C PHE A 261 4.63 -12.93 -16.81
N GLU A 262 4.31 -11.70 -17.20
CA GLU A 262 5.28 -10.63 -17.35
C GLU A 262 5.85 -10.21 -15.98
N LYS A 263 7.17 -10.30 -15.84
CA LYS A 263 7.92 -9.95 -14.63
C LYS A 263 7.66 -8.50 -14.20
N VAL A 264 7.39 -8.23 -12.92
CA VAL A 264 7.34 -6.85 -12.41
C VAL A 264 8.75 -6.22 -12.46
N ASN A 265 8.89 -5.01 -13.03
CA ASN A 265 10.18 -4.32 -13.08
C ASN A 265 10.63 -3.94 -11.66
N ASP A 266 11.73 -4.53 -11.20
CA ASP A 266 12.33 -4.29 -9.88
C ASP A 266 13.46 -3.25 -9.92
N ASP A 267 13.74 -2.66 -11.09
CA ASP A 267 14.78 -1.65 -11.29
C ASP A 267 14.60 -0.43 -10.39
N LEU A 268 13.36 -0.02 -10.14
CA LEU A 268 13.06 1.09 -9.22
C LEU A 268 13.53 0.77 -7.78
N CYS A 269 13.22 -0.41 -7.25
CA CYS A 269 13.64 -0.80 -5.91
C CYS A 269 15.17 -0.97 -5.83
N ARG A 270 15.79 -1.53 -6.87
CA ARG A 270 17.26 -1.66 -6.96
C ARG A 270 17.95 -0.30 -7.00
N LEU A 271 17.39 0.68 -7.69
CA LEU A 271 17.91 2.05 -7.73
C LEU A 271 18.07 2.62 -6.31
N PHE A 272 17.02 2.56 -5.49
CA PHE A 272 17.02 3.13 -4.14
C PHE A 272 17.94 2.41 -3.16
N LEU A 273 18.20 1.11 -3.38
CA LEU A 273 19.04 0.32 -2.49
C LEU A 273 20.51 0.32 -2.89
N ARG A 274 20.84 0.31 -4.18
CA ARG A 274 22.23 0.56 -4.64
C ARG A 274 22.71 1.96 -4.29
N ALA A 275 21.77 2.91 -4.22
CA ALA A 275 22.01 4.26 -3.74
C ALA A 275 22.44 4.34 -2.25
N GLU A 276 22.24 3.29 -1.43
CA GLU A 276 22.72 3.26 -0.04
C GLU A 276 24.24 3.05 0.04
N ASP A 277 24.85 2.39 -0.97
CA ASP A 277 26.29 2.11 -1.03
C ASP A 277 27.11 3.29 -1.60
N GLY A 278 26.45 4.37 -2.03
CA GLY A 278 27.07 5.57 -2.60
C GLY A 278 26.49 6.87 -2.04
N ASN A 279 27.23 7.97 -2.12
CA ASN A 279 26.79 9.29 -1.64
C ASN A 279 25.81 9.95 -2.61
N THR A 280 24.72 9.26 -2.95
CA THR A 280 23.68 9.78 -3.85
C THR A 280 22.65 10.60 -3.08
N PRO A 281 22.18 11.74 -3.62
CA PRO A 281 21.26 12.63 -2.90
C PRO A 281 19.91 11.97 -2.59
N LEU A 282 19.46 11.02 -3.43
CA LEU A 282 18.21 10.28 -3.23
C LEU A 282 18.48 8.78 -2.95
N ASN A 283 19.00 8.49 -1.76
CA ASN A 283 18.98 7.14 -1.20
C ASN A 283 17.68 6.86 -0.43
N LEU A 284 17.42 5.59 -0.13
CA LEU A 284 16.19 5.16 0.53
C LEU A 284 15.99 5.79 1.92
N GLY A 285 17.07 5.96 2.70
CA GLY A 285 17.03 6.61 4.01
C GLY A 285 16.60 8.09 3.92
N ASN A 286 17.14 8.82 2.95
CA ASN A 286 16.75 10.20 2.67
C ASN A 286 15.30 10.28 2.19
N LEU A 287 14.88 9.40 1.28
CA LEU A 287 13.49 9.32 0.82
C LEU A 287 12.53 9.08 1.99
N TYR A 288 12.84 8.12 2.86
CA TYR A 288 12.03 7.84 4.05
C TYR A 288 11.93 9.08 4.95
N ARG A 289 13.06 9.69 5.29
CA ARG A 289 13.12 10.91 6.13
C ARG A 289 12.28 12.04 5.54
N ILE A 290 12.45 12.33 4.25
CA ILE A 290 11.70 13.39 3.57
C ILE A 290 10.20 13.07 3.56
N SER A 291 9.83 11.83 3.23
CA SER A 291 8.44 11.38 3.16
C SER A 291 7.69 11.51 4.48
N ARG A 292 8.38 11.26 5.61
CA ARG A 292 7.78 11.45 6.95
C ARG A 292 7.53 12.91 7.30
N GLN A 293 8.28 13.83 6.70
CA GLN A 293 8.10 15.27 6.86
C GLN A 293 7.17 15.88 5.80
N SER A 294 6.87 15.16 4.71
CA SER A 294 6.08 15.70 3.60
C SER A 294 4.70 16.24 4.01
N PRO A 295 3.91 15.60 4.90
CA PRO A 295 2.58 16.12 5.24
C PRO A 295 2.56 17.57 5.71
N SER A 296 3.44 17.94 6.66
CA SER A 296 3.51 19.33 7.12
C SER A 296 3.99 20.30 6.05
N LYS A 297 4.80 19.82 5.09
CA LYS A 297 5.30 20.61 3.97
C LYS A 297 4.23 20.91 2.93
N PHE A 298 3.52 19.89 2.45
CA PHE A 298 2.52 20.08 1.39
C PHE A 298 1.18 20.63 1.89
N TRP A 299 0.83 20.42 3.17
CA TRP A 299 -0.31 21.11 3.78
C TRP A 299 0.03 22.54 4.24
N GLY A 300 1.31 22.83 4.49
CA GLY A 300 1.78 24.15 4.91
C GLY A 300 1.11 24.64 6.20
N GLU A 301 0.75 25.91 6.25
CA GLU A 301 0.11 26.56 7.40
C GLU A 301 -1.25 25.96 7.76
N ALA A 302 -1.92 25.29 6.81
CA ALA A 302 -3.19 24.62 7.09
C ALA A 302 -3.01 23.36 7.95
N TYR A 303 -1.78 22.86 8.14
CA TYR A 303 -1.51 21.63 8.86
C TYR A 303 -1.51 21.82 10.39
N PRO A 304 -2.50 21.31 11.13
CA PRO A 304 -2.66 21.65 12.53
C PRO A 304 -1.63 20.92 13.40
N ALA A 305 -1.27 21.54 14.53
CA ALA A 305 -0.37 20.96 15.53
C ALA A 305 -0.82 19.55 15.99
N LYS A 306 -2.13 19.31 16.09
CA LYS A 306 -2.68 17.97 16.40
C LYS A 306 -2.29 16.91 15.36
N ALA A 307 -2.29 17.25 14.07
CA ALA A 307 -1.90 16.32 13.01
C ALA A 307 -0.38 16.08 12.97
N GLN A 308 0.41 17.09 13.36
CA GLN A 308 1.86 16.96 13.55
C GLN A 308 2.20 16.04 14.74
N LEU A 309 1.49 16.20 15.86
CA LEU A 309 1.64 15.33 17.02
C LEU A 309 1.30 13.87 16.68
N ASP A 310 0.20 13.64 15.95
CA ASP A 310 -0.14 12.31 15.43
C ASP A 310 0.99 11.71 14.57
N ASP A 311 1.66 12.49 13.70
CA ASP A 311 2.80 11.98 12.94
C ASP A 311 3.98 11.60 13.83
N MET A 312 4.25 12.39 14.87
CA MET A 312 5.31 12.11 15.85
C MET A 312 5.03 10.83 16.63
N GLU A 313 3.80 10.66 17.13
CA GLU A 313 3.40 9.49 17.91
C GLU A 313 3.43 8.20 17.09
N ASN A 314 3.12 8.27 15.79
CA ASN A 314 3.13 7.12 14.89
C ASN A 314 4.52 6.81 14.29
N TYR A 315 5.50 7.71 14.45
CA TYR A 315 6.82 7.57 13.85
C TYR A 315 7.53 6.24 14.20
N PRO A 316 7.53 5.74 15.45
CA PRO A 316 8.22 4.49 15.78
C PRO A 316 7.66 3.27 15.04
N GLY A 317 6.33 3.14 14.92
CA GLY A 317 5.73 2.03 14.19
C GLY A 317 5.96 2.13 12.68
N LEU A 318 5.91 3.34 12.12
CA LEU A 318 6.28 3.58 10.73
C LEU A 318 7.77 3.27 10.44
N ALA A 319 8.65 3.54 11.40
CA ALA A 319 10.07 3.23 11.29
C ALA A 319 10.33 1.72 11.30
N LEU A 320 9.66 0.97 12.19
CA LEU A 320 9.70 -0.49 12.16
C LEU A 320 9.23 -1.03 10.82
N TYR A 321 8.07 -0.55 10.35
CA TYR A 321 7.50 -0.99 9.06
C TYR A 321 8.44 -0.72 7.89
N HIS A 322 9.07 0.46 7.85
CA HIS A 322 10.05 0.80 6.84
C HIS A 322 11.22 -0.19 6.84
N LYS A 323 11.84 -0.44 8.00
CA LYS A 323 12.97 -1.38 8.10
C LYS A 323 12.59 -2.79 7.68
N CYS A 324 11.37 -3.23 7.99
CA CYS A 324 10.86 -4.52 7.54
C CYS A 324 10.81 -4.61 6.01
N HIS A 325 10.34 -3.57 5.33
CA HIS A 325 10.31 -3.56 3.86
C HIS A 325 11.72 -3.58 3.25
N VAL A 326 12.67 -2.84 3.84
CA VAL A 326 14.07 -2.88 3.40
C VAL A 326 14.63 -4.29 3.50
N ILE A 327 14.40 -4.97 4.64
CA ILE A 327 14.86 -6.35 4.86
C ILE A 327 14.16 -7.32 3.90
N GLN A 328 12.85 -7.21 3.71
CA GLN A 328 12.10 -8.07 2.78
C GLN A 328 12.61 -7.94 1.35
N PHE A 329 12.98 -6.74 0.91
CA PHE A 329 13.61 -6.58 -0.39
C PHE A 329 14.97 -7.30 -0.46
N ARG A 330 15.82 -7.14 0.57
CA ARG A 330 17.13 -7.81 0.62
C ARG A 330 16.99 -9.33 0.62
N ILE A 331 15.99 -9.86 1.32
CA ILE A 331 15.61 -11.29 1.27
C ILE A 331 15.26 -11.69 -0.16
N ALA A 332 14.41 -10.90 -0.84
CA ALA A 332 13.99 -11.20 -2.20
C ALA A 332 15.15 -11.21 -3.20
N GLU A 333 16.04 -10.24 -3.10
CA GLU A 333 17.24 -10.18 -3.95
C GLU A 333 18.19 -11.35 -3.68
N LEU A 334 18.45 -11.66 -2.41
CA LEU A 334 19.32 -12.80 -2.06
C LEU A 334 18.70 -14.12 -2.54
N PHE A 335 17.39 -14.32 -2.34
CA PHE A 335 16.68 -15.51 -2.80
C PHE A 335 16.76 -15.65 -4.33
N ARG A 336 16.61 -14.54 -5.07
CA ARG A 336 16.77 -14.52 -6.52
C ARG A 336 18.20 -14.87 -6.96
N GLN A 337 19.21 -14.34 -6.27
CA GLN A 337 20.62 -14.61 -6.56
C GLN A 337 20.99 -16.07 -6.25
N ALA A 338 20.51 -16.62 -5.14
CA ALA A 338 20.74 -18.01 -4.74
C ALA A 338 20.18 -19.03 -5.75
N ARG A 339 19.24 -18.62 -6.61
CA ARG A 339 18.75 -19.45 -7.75
C ARG A 339 19.67 -19.40 -8.98
N SER A 340 20.51 -18.37 -9.10
CA SER A 340 21.36 -18.12 -10.29
C SER A 340 22.85 -18.34 -10.04
N THR A 341 23.33 -18.18 -8.81
CA THR A 341 24.74 -18.21 -8.44
C THR A 341 24.96 -19.07 -7.19
N SER A 342 26.22 -19.33 -6.83
CA SER A 342 26.57 -20.06 -5.60
C SER A 342 26.03 -19.35 -4.35
N TRP A 343 25.67 -20.13 -3.34
CA TRP A 343 25.19 -19.67 -2.02
C TRP A 343 26.20 -18.71 -1.37
N ASP A 344 25.73 -17.52 -0.98
CA ASP A 344 26.51 -16.53 -0.23
C ASP A 344 26.08 -16.52 1.24
N GLU A 345 26.83 -17.26 2.07
CA GLU A 345 26.57 -17.38 3.51
C GLU A 345 26.75 -16.05 4.24
N ALA A 346 27.62 -15.15 3.76
CA ALA A 346 27.88 -13.87 4.41
C ALA A 346 26.69 -12.92 4.25
N SER A 347 26.13 -12.82 3.03
CA SER A 347 24.91 -12.04 2.78
C SER A 347 23.71 -12.59 3.54
N TYR A 348 23.59 -13.92 3.63
CA TYR A 348 22.57 -14.58 4.45
C TYR A 348 22.67 -14.17 5.93
N ARG A 349 23.88 -14.27 6.52
CA ARG A 349 24.12 -13.93 7.93
C ARG A 349 23.85 -12.46 8.22
N LYS A 350 24.23 -11.56 7.30
CA LYS A 350 23.95 -10.12 7.39
C LYS A 350 22.46 -9.83 7.53
N ILE A 351 21.60 -10.52 6.76
CA ILE A 351 20.14 -10.36 6.87
C ILE A 351 19.63 -10.83 8.24
N VAL A 352 20.13 -11.96 8.73
CA VAL A 352 19.77 -12.46 10.08
C VAL A 352 20.14 -11.46 11.16
N ASP A 353 21.36 -10.94 11.13
CA ASP A 353 21.86 -9.95 12.09
C ASP A 353 21.01 -8.67 12.05
N GLU A 354 20.58 -8.23 10.86
CA GLU A 354 19.68 -7.08 10.69
C GLU A 354 18.30 -7.33 11.30
N ILE A 355 17.70 -8.52 11.10
CA ILE A 355 16.41 -8.88 11.71
C ILE A 355 16.50 -8.87 13.24
N VAL A 356 17.58 -9.42 13.80
CA VAL A 356 17.84 -9.44 15.25
C VAL A 356 18.07 -8.02 15.77
N LYS A 357 18.85 -7.20 15.06
CA LYS A 357 19.07 -5.79 15.40
C LYS A 357 17.77 -5.01 15.46
N VAL A 358 16.87 -5.19 14.47
CA VAL A 358 15.54 -4.57 14.47
C VAL A 358 14.69 -5.07 15.64
N ALA A 359 14.78 -6.36 15.99
CA ALA A 359 14.08 -6.91 17.17
C ALA A 359 14.46 -6.16 18.45
N ASN A 360 15.76 -5.93 18.65
CA ASN A 360 16.30 -5.25 19.83
C ASN A 360 15.95 -3.75 19.83
N GLU A 361 16.08 -3.08 18.68
CA GLU A 361 15.77 -1.65 18.56
C GLU A 361 14.30 -1.33 18.84
N PHE A 362 13.39 -2.23 18.44
CA PHE A 362 11.94 -2.05 18.58
C PHE A 362 11.32 -2.96 19.64
N GLU A 363 12.11 -3.47 20.60
CA GLU A 363 11.67 -4.44 21.60
C GLU A 363 10.44 -3.95 22.39
N MET A 364 10.45 -2.69 22.83
CA MET A 364 9.33 -2.09 23.56
C MET A 364 8.06 -2.07 22.70
N LEU A 365 8.17 -1.67 21.43
CA LEU A 365 7.03 -1.60 20.51
C LEU A 365 6.44 -2.98 20.24
N LEU A 366 7.30 -3.96 19.94
CA LEU A 366 6.89 -5.35 19.73
C LEU A 366 6.26 -5.95 20.99
N SER A 367 6.79 -5.63 22.17
CA SER A 367 6.25 -6.08 23.46
C SER A 367 4.89 -5.45 23.77
N SER A 368 4.72 -4.16 23.48
CA SER A 368 3.41 -3.50 23.57
C SER A 368 2.37 -4.14 22.65
N ALA A 369 2.72 -4.45 21.40
CA ALA A 369 1.81 -5.14 20.47
C ALA A 369 1.33 -6.50 20.99
N LYS A 370 2.24 -7.27 21.61
CA LYS A 370 1.92 -8.59 22.21
C LYS A 370 1.05 -8.45 23.46
N ALA A 371 1.40 -7.52 24.36
CA ALA A 371 0.72 -7.34 25.64
C ALA A 371 -0.67 -6.70 25.51
N ALA A 372 -0.86 -5.85 24.50
CA ALA A 372 -2.12 -5.19 24.22
C ALA A 372 -3.26 -6.20 23.92
N PRO A 373 -4.42 -6.09 24.59
CA PRO A 373 -5.60 -6.92 24.26
C PRO A 373 -6.27 -6.52 22.94
N SER A 374 -6.22 -5.23 22.57
CA SER A 374 -6.87 -4.67 21.37
C SER A 374 -6.16 -3.39 20.89
N CYS A 375 -6.59 -2.85 19.75
CA CYS A 375 -6.11 -1.55 19.28
C CYS A 375 -6.72 -0.36 20.06
N ASP A 376 -7.85 -0.56 20.74
CA ASP A 376 -8.65 0.53 21.34
C ASP A 376 -8.20 0.90 22.78
N ILE A 377 -6.93 0.64 23.12
CA ILE A 377 -6.37 0.94 24.46
C ILE A 377 -6.14 2.44 24.64
N VAL A 378 -5.80 3.13 23.56
CA VAL A 378 -5.59 4.58 23.54
C VAL A 378 -6.92 5.21 23.12
N GLY A 379 -7.32 6.29 23.81
CA GLY A 379 -8.62 6.93 23.64
C GLY A 379 -8.96 7.32 22.18
N ASP A 380 -10.24 7.62 21.96
CA ASP A 380 -10.79 7.87 20.62
C ASP A 380 -9.95 8.84 19.79
N GLY A 381 -9.53 8.37 18.61
CA GLY A 381 -8.82 9.16 17.60
C GLY A 381 -7.31 8.98 17.52
N SER A 382 -6.69 8.15 18.38
CA SER A 382 -5.28 7.77 18.20
C SER A 382 -5.14 6.51 17.35
N ARG A 383 -4.41 6.62 16.24
CA ARG A 383 -4.05 5.46 15.38
C ARG A 383 -2.72 4.80 15.76
N VAL A 384 -2.11 5.20 16.88
CA VAL A 384 -0.77 4.72 17.29
C VAL A 384 -0.76 3.21 17.46
N MET A 385 -1.75 2.66 18.18
CA MET A 385 -1.85 1.22 18.37
C MET A 385 -2.15 0.51 17.05
N GLU A 386 -3.02 1.04 16.20
CA GLU A 386 -3.23 0.49 14.85
C GLU A 386 -1.91 0.37 14.10
N THR A 387 -1.10 1.45 14.10
CA THR A 387 0.24 1.51 13.52
C THR A 387 1.19 0.47 14.08
N ILE A 388 1.23 0.33 15.39
CA ILE A 388 2.05 -0.66 16.09
C ILE A 388 1.66 -2.09 15.66
N TYR A 389 0.36 -2.39 15.59
CA TYR A 389 -0.13 -3.73 15.24
C TYR A 389 0.28 -4.14 13.83
N TRP A 390 -0.07 -3.37 12.79
CA TRP A 390 0.30 -3.79 11.44
C TRP A 390 1.81 -3.73 11.20
N ALA A 391 2.55 -2.83 11.84
CA ALA A 391 4.03 -2.83 11.77
C ALA A 391 4.65 -4.07 12.43
N ALA A 392 4.16 -4.49 13.60
CA ALA A 392 4.60 -5.71 14.27
C ALA A 392 4.24 -6.97 13.48
N ILE A 393 3.04 -7.02 12.89
CA ILE A 393 2.62 -8.09 11.98
C ILE A 393 3.57 -8.18 10.78
N THR A 394 3.92 -7.03 10.16
CA THR A 394 4.91 -6.99 9.08
C THR A 394 6.27 -7.49 9.55
N TYR A 395 6.72 -7.13 10.75
CA TYR A 395 7.99 -7.61 11.31
C TYR A 395 8.03 -9.13 11.44
N TYR A 396 7.05 -9.74 12.13
CA TYR A 396 7.02 -11.20 12.27
C TYR A 396 6.82 -11.89 10.93
N SER A 397 6.06 -11.29 10.02
CA SER A 397 5.94 -11.78 8.65
C SER A 397 7.24 -11.73 7.87
N THR A 398 8.14 -10.78 8.11
CA THR A 398 9.47 -10.76 7.49
C THR A 398 10.27 -11.99 7.89
N ILE A 399 10.13 -12.44 9.14
CA ILE A 399 10.77 -13.67 9.62
C ILE A 399 10.14 -14.90 8.96
N VAL A 400 8.80 -14.96 8.85
CA VAL A 400 8.11 -16.03 8.12
C VAL A 400 8.60 -16.09 6.67
N PHE A 401 8.65 -14.93 6.01
CA PHE A 401 9.09 -14.80 4.63
C PHE A 401 10.55 -15.25 4.43
N PHE A 402 11.45 -14.86 5.34
CA PHE A 402 12.83 -15.32 5.36
C PHE A 402 12.92 -16.85 5.40
N HIS A 403 12.21 -17.50 6.33
CA HIS A 403 12.18 -18.95 6.41
C HIS A 403 11.58 -19.59 5.15
N LEU A 404 10.45 -19.08 4.64
CA LEU A 404 9.87 -19.58 3.38
C LEU A 404 10.85 -19.54 2.20
N CYS A 405 11.72 -18.53 2.14
CA CYS A 405 12.77 -18.43 1.13
C CYS A 405 13.92 -19.43 1.35
N PHE A 406 14.39 -19.62 2.58
CA PHE A 406 15.69 -20.25 2.82
C PHE A 406 15.67 -21.56 3.62
N ASP A 407 14.55 -22.02 4.17
CA ASP A 407 14.47 -23.16 5.12
C ASP A 407 15.13 -24.45 4.60
N ARG A 408 15.12 -24.71 3.28
CA ARG A 408 15.79 -25.87 2.65
C ARG A 408 17.28 -25.68 2.34
N GLN A 409 17.76 -24.45 2.39
CA GLN A 409 19.14 -24.08 2.06
C GLN A 409 19.99 -23.82 3.31
N LEU A 410 19.39 -23.96 4.49
CA LEU A 410 20.07 -23.76 5.76
C LEU A 410 21.11 -24.87 6.00
N PRO A 411 22.40 -24.52 6.18
CA PRO A 411 23.33 -25.41 6.87
C PRO A 411 22.77 -25.76 8.25
N ASP A 412 23.12 -26.92 8.79
CA ASP A 412 22.59 -27.47 10.05
C ASP A 412 22.19 -26.42 11.11
N LYS A 413 21.06 -26.68 11.78
CA LYS A 413 20.35 -25.79 12.74
C LYS A 413 21.18 -25.21 13.90
N SER A 414 22.47 -25.54 14.01
CA SER A 414 23.39 -25.11 15.06
C SER A 414 23.97 -23.70 14.87
N THR A 415 23.79 -23.04 13.71
CA THR A 415 24.44 -21.74 13.41
C THR A 415 23.54 -20.50 13.47
N GLN A 416 22.23 -20.63 13.75
CA GLN A 416 21.31 -19.48 13.85
C GLN A 416 21.10 -19.04 15.30
N THR A 417 22.14 -18.49 15.91
CA THR A 417 22.04 -17.96 17.27
C THR A 417 21.17 -16.70 17.27
N GLY A 418 19.91 -16.81 17.67
CA GLY A 418 19.05 -15.67 18.02
C GLY A 418 17.90 -15.33 17.05
N LEU A 419 17.82 -15.94 15.85
CA LEU A 419 16.66 -15.75 14.97
C LEU A 419 15.44 -16.52 15.50
N MET A 420 14.28 -15.87 15.49
CA MET A 420 13.02 -16.51 15.86
C MET A 420 12.67 -17.65 14.88
N SER A 421 12.27 -18.80 15.43
CA SER A 421 11.76 -19.94 14.65
C SER A 421 10.53 -19.54 13.82
N GLN A 422 10.35 -20.17 12.64
CA GLN A 422 9.19 -19.96 11.79
C GLN A 422 7.85 -20.18 12.54
N GLU A 423 7.71 -21.26 13.32
CA GLU A 423 6.48 -21.58 14.06
C GLU A 423 6.04 -20.46 15.00
N LYS A 424 6.99 -19.91 15.78
CA LYS A 424 6.75 -18.78 16.68
C LYS A 424 6.39 -17.50 15.92
N ALA A 425 7.06 -17.23 14.80
CA ALA A 425 6.76 -16.06 13.96
C ALA A 425 5.36 -16.15 13.34
N VAL A 426 4.99 -17.32 12.79
CA VAL A 426 3.65 -17.60 12.26
C VAL A 426 2.59 -17.41 13.33
N SER A 427 2.81 -17.96 14.53
CA SER A 427 1.87 -17.82 15.66
C SER A 427 1.63 -16.35 16.01
N LEU A 428 2.69 -15.54 16.06
CA LEU A 428 2.59 -14.11 16.36
C LEU A 428 1.90 -13.32 15.25
N VAL A 429 2.15 -13.65 13.96
CA VAL A 429 1.40 -13.03 12.86
C VAL A 429 -0.09 -13.32 13.00
N LEU A 430 -0.48 -14.58 13.22
CA LEU A 430 -1.89 -14.97 13.34
C LEU A 430 -2.57 -14.38 14.57
N GLU A 431 -1.91 -14.40 15.73
CA GLU A 431 -2.44 -13.83 16.97
C GLU A 431 -2.69 -12.33 16.86
N LEU A 432 -1.69 -11.57 16.37
CA LEU A 432 -1.81 -10.13 16.20
C LEU A 432 -2.82 -9.77 15.11
N SER A 433 -2.90 -10.56 14.03
CA SER A 433 -3.91 -10.39 12.98
C SER A 433 -5.33 -10.59 13.53
N LEU A 434 -5.53 -11.56 14.42
CA LEU A 434 -6.82 -11.79 15.07
C LEU A 434 -7.22 -10.62 15.98
N LYS A 435 -6.28 -10.08 16.77
CA LYS A 435 -6.51 -8.89 17.61
C LYS A 435 -6.82 -7.65 16.75
N LEU A 436 -6.07 -7.45 15.66
CA LEU A 436 -6.31 -6.37 14.71
C LEU A 436 -7.70 -6.51 14.07
N HIS A 437 -8.04 -7.71 13.59
CA HIS A 437 -9.36 -7.98 13.00
C HIS A 437 -10.52 -7.67 13.96
N ARG A 438 -10.40 -8.08 15.22
CA ARG A 438 -11.44 -7.85 16.25
C ARG A 438 -11.65 -6.37 16.54
N SER A 439 -10.58 -5.58 16.51
CA SER A 439 -10.64 -4.14 16.84
C SER A 439 -10.97 -3.29 15.61
N ARG A 440 -10.33 -3.59 14.47
CA ARG A 440 -10.30 -2.79 13.25
C ARG A 440 -10.31 -3.70 12.01
N PRO A 441 -11.45 -4.32 11.64
CA PRO A 441 -11.51 -5.30 10.55
C PRO A 441 -11.15 -4.72 9.18
N HIS A 442 -11.38 -3.42 8.95
CA HIS A 442 -11.01 -2.75 7.70
C HIS A 442 -9.49 -2.67 7.49
N LEU A 443 -8.68 -2.73 8.55
CA LEU A 443 -7.21 -2.70 8.46
C LEU A 443 -6.60 -4.03 8.00
N MET A 444 -7.39 -5.10 7.90
CA MET A 444 -6.92 -6.40 7.38
C MET A 444 -6.30 -6.29 5.99
N VAL A 445 -6.76 -5.35 5.17
CA VAL A 445 -6.21 -5.12 3.83
C VAL A 445 -4.73 -4.74 3.83
N ARG A 446 -4.26 -4.04 4.88
CA ARG A 446 -2.85 -3.66 5.04
C ARG A 446 -1.94 -4.85 5.34
N ILE A 447 -2.50 -5.95 5.80
CA ILE A 447 -1.78 -7.17 6.16
C ILE A 447 -2.12 -8.35 5.25
N THR A 448 -2.66 -8.10 4.05
CA THR A 448 -3.00 -9.14 3.07
C THR A 448 -1.84 -10.13 2.86
N TRP A 449 -0.63 -9.62 2.59
CA TRP A 449 0.56 -10.46 2.36
C TRP A 449 1.07 -11.15 3.63
N PRO A 450 1.23 -10.47 4.78
CA PRO A 450 1.52 -11.13 6.04
C PRO A 450 0.57 -12.29 6.37
N LEU A 451 -0.72 -12.07 6.17
CA LEU A 451 -1.75 -13.05 6.45
C LEU A 451 -1.66 -14.25 5.50
N PHE A 452 -1.47 -14.00 4.20
CA PHE A 452 -1.26 -15.04 3.19
C PHE A 452 -0.06 -15.91 3.54
N MET A 453 1.11 -15.31 3.82
CA MET A 453 2.34 -16.06 4.12
C MET A 453 2.22 -16.88 5.40
N ALA A 454 1.64 -16.31 6.47
CA ALA A 454 1.42 -17.04 7.71
C ALA A 454 0.40 -18.17 7.56
N GLY A 455 -0.66 -17.95 6.78
CA GLY A 455 -1.65 -18.99 6.46
C GLY A 455 -1.06 -20.14 5.65
N VAL A 456 -0.12 -19.86 4.74
CA VAL A 456 0.59 -20.91 3.98
C VAL A 456 1.58 -21.65 4.87
N ALA A 457 2.27 -20.93 5.76
CA ALA A 457 3.30 -21.48 6.62
C ALA A 457 2.76 -22.25 7.83
N THR A 458 1.51 -22.01 8.24
CA THR A 458 0.89 -22.74 9.36
C THR A 458 0.43 -24.13 8.93
N ALA A 459 0.65 -25.13 9.78
CA ALA A 459 0.09 -26.47 9.62
C ALA A 459 -1.32 -26.61 10.24
N ASP A 460 -1.76 -25.62 11.02
CA ASP A 460 -3.05 -25.64 11.70
C ASP A 460 -4.19 -25.28 10.75
N ARG A 461 -5.09 -26.25 10.55
CA ARG A 461 -6.25 -26.11 9.65
C ARG A 461 -7.26 -25.07 10.11
N ILE A 462 -7.43 -24.89 11.41
CA ILE A 462 -8.35 -23.88 11.95
C ILE A 462 -7.86 -22.48 11.57
N TYR A 463 -6.55 -22.26 11.67
CA TYR A 463 -5.95 -20.98 11.24
C TYR A 463 -5.97 -20.82 9.72
N GLN A 464 -5.73 -21.89 8.95
CA GLN A 464 -5.85 -21.83 7.48
C GLN A 464 -7.28 -21.46 7.04
N ASP A 465 -8.30 -22.07 7.63
CA ASP A 465 -9.70 -21.76 7.34
C ASP A 465 -10.02 -20.31 7.70
N TRP A 466 -9.58 -19.85 8.87
CA TRP A 466 -9.74 -18.46 9.27
C TRP A 466 -9.08 -17.48 8.28
N VAL A 467 -7.84 -17.75 7.87
CA VAL A 467 -7.13 -16.95 6.86
C VAL A 467 -7.87 -16.96 5.52
N SER A 468 -8.34 -18.12 5.06
CA SER A 468 -9.11 -18.22 3.81
C SER A 468 -10.33 -17.31 3.83
N ILE A 469 -11.11 -17.33 4.92
CA ILE A 469 -12.28 -16.47 5.08
C ILE A 469 -11.86 -14.99 5.06
N ARG A 470 -10.83 -14.62 5.83
CA ARG A 470 -10.37 -13.21 5.88
C ARG A 470 -9.87 -12.72 4.52
N LEU A 471 -9.10 -13.52 3.77
CA LEU A 471 -8.65 -13.15 2.43
C LEU A 471 -9.82 -13.01 1.44
N ARG A 472 -10.86 -13.85 1.57
CA ARG A 472 -12.06 -13.78 0.73
C ARG A 472 -12.87 -12.51 0.96
N GLU A 473 -12.93 -12.01 2.18
CA GLU A 473 -13.59 -10.74 2.52
C GLU A 473 -12.91 -9.55 1.85
N LEU A 474 -11.59 -9.59 1.65
CA LEU A 474 -10.84 -8.53 0.95
C LEU A 474 -11.23 -8.42 -0.54
N GLY A 475 -11.86 -9.46 -1.10
CA GLY A 475 -12.36 -9.46 -2.48
C GLY A 475 -13.32 -8.31 -2.81
N ARG A 476 -13.94 -7.68 -1.80
CA ARG A 476 -14.80 -6.49 -1.96
C ARG A 476 -14.04 -5.23 -2.40
N TYR A 477 -12.73 -5.19 -2.15
CA TYR A 477 -11.90 -4.02 -2.48
C TYR A 477 -11.22 -4.11 -3.86
N GLY A 478 -11.28 -5.28 -4.51
CA GLY A 478 -10.66 -5.49 -5.82
C GLY A 478 -10.71 -6.95 -6.27
N GLN A 479 -10.80 -7.16 -7.58
CA GLN A 479 -10.78 -8.50 -8.17
C GLN A 479 -9.47 -9.24 -7.85
N ASN A 480 -8.34 -8.54 -7.77
CA ASN A 480 -7.05 -9.17 -7.47
C ASN A 480 -6.97 -9.70 -6.03
N TYR A 481 -7.65 -9.09 -5.05
CA TYR A 481 -7.80 -9.70 -3.72
C TYR A 481 -8.57 -11.02 -3.78
N SER A 482 -9.60 -11.11 -4.64
CA SER A 482 -10.32 -12.37 -4.88
C SER A 482 -9.42 -13.44 -5.51
N ARG A 483 -8.49 -13.03 -6.39
CA ARG A 483 -7.49 -13.94 -6.98
C ARG A 483 -6.50 -14.44 -5.92
N VAL A 484 -6.02 -13.56 -5.03
CA VAL A 484 -5.15 -13.94 -3.89
C VAL A 484 -5.85 -14.96 -2.99
N SER A 485 -7.12 -14.72 -2.63
CA SER A 485 -7.91 -15.66 -1.83
C SER A 485 -8.07 -17.03 -2.50
N ARG A 486 -8.41 -17.05 -3.81
CA ARG A 486 -8.52 -18.30 -4.56
C ARG A 486 -7.20 -19.05 -4.61
N ARG A 487 -6.10 -18.33 -4.84
CA ARG A 487 -4.76 -18.90 -4.87
C ARG A 487 -4.39 -19.54 -3.53
N PHE A 488 -4.71 -18.86 -2.44
CA PHE A 488 -4.52 -19.38 -1.09
C PHE A 488 -5.25 -20.72 -0.92
N ASP A 489 -6.53 -20.78 -1.29
CA ASP A 489 -7.35 -22.01 -1.24
C ASP A 489 -6.76 -23.14 -2.09
N GLU A 490 -6.22 -22.83 -3.27
CA GLU A 490 -5.56 -23.81 -4.15
C GLU A 490 -4.29 -24.39 -3.53
N ILE A 491 -3.47 -23.56 -2.88
CA ILE A 491 -2.22 -23.99 -2.24
C ILE A 491 -2.53 -24.93 -1.05
N ILE A 492 -3.43 -24.52 -0.15
CA ILE A 492 -3.74 -25.31 1.05
C ILE A 492 -4.45 -26.64 0.75
N ARG A 493 -5.27 -26.69 -0.32
CA ARG A 493 -5.90 -27.93 -0.83
C ARG A 493 -4.90 -28.80 -1.61
N GLY A 494 -4.03 -28.19 -2.40
CA GLY A 494 -2.96 -28.91 -3.10
C GLY A 494 -2.08 -29.68 -2.11
N SER A 495 -1.73 -29.07 -0.97
CA SER A 495 -1.04 -29.72 0.13
C SER A 495 -1.76 -30.95 0.70
N GLU A 496 -3.10 -31.07 0.58
CA GLU A 496 -3.88 -32.23 1.05
C GLU A 496 -3.71 -33.46 0.16
N LEU A 497 -3.71 -33.30 -1.16
CA LEU A 497 -3.57 -34.40 -2.12
C LEU A 497 -2.17 -35.06 -2.04
N PHE A 498 -1.14 -34.26 -1.74
CA PHE A 498 0.22 -34.76 -1.52
C PHE A 498 0.37 -35.49 -0.17
N ALA A 499 -0.27 -34.99 0.90
CA ALA A 499 -0.26 -35.64 2.21
C ALA A 499 -0.97 -37.01 2.21
N TYR A 500 -2.01 -37.18 1.39
CA TYR A 500 -2.71 -38.46 1.22
C TYR A 500 -1.87 -39.49 0.44
N SER A 501 -1.17 -39.05 -0.61
CA SER A 501 -0.32 -39.92 -1.44
C SER A 501 0.90 -40.47 -0.68
N GLN A 502 1.48 -39.71 0.25
CA GLN A 502 2.58 -40.18 1.10
C GLN A 502 2.16 -41.27 2.12
N LYS A 503 0.88 -41.36 2.49
CA LYS A 503 0.39 -42.41 3.42
C LYS A 503 0.18 -43.77 2.75
N GLN A 504 0.10 -43.84 1.42
CA GLN A 504 -0.14 -45.10 0.69
C GLN A 504 1.14 -45.75 0.14
N PHE A 505 2.26 -45.03 0.02
CA PHE A 505 3.53 -45.59 -0.48
C PHE A 505 4.74 -45.08 0.34
N PRO A 506 5.21 -45.83 1.35
CA PRO A 506 6.30 -45.40 2.24
C PRO A 506 7.70 -45.41 1.61
N TYR A 507 7.85 -45.71 0.31
CA TYR A 507 9.17 -45.89 -0.34
C TYR A 507 9.51 -44.89 -1.46
N HIS A 508 8.70 -43.86 -1.70
CA HIS A 508 9.13 -42.74 -2.54
C HIS A 508 9.29 -41.46 -1.71
N ASN A 509 10.54 -41.19 -1.36
CA ASN A 509 10.99 -39.99 -0.68
C ASN A 509 11.00 -38.79 -1.67
N ALA A 510 9.82 -38.39 -2.12
CA ALA A 510 9.60 -37.08 -2.75
C ALA A 510 8.95 -36.19 -1.69
N GLY A 511 9.80 -35.50 -0.93
CA GLY A 511 9.38 -34.64 0.18
C GLY A 511 8.67 -33.38 -0.31
N TRP A 512 7.36 -33.29 -0.10
CA TRP A 512 6.62 -32.02 -0.08
C TRP A 512 5.84 -31.83 1.24
N PRO A 513 6.48 -31.66 2.42
CA PRO A 513 5.72 -31.30 3.63
C PRO A 513 5.60 -29.79 3.86
N ASN A 514 6.49 -28.95 3.32
CA ASN A 514 6.49 -27.51 3.58
C ASN A 514 6.49 -26.73 2.26
N ALA A 515 5.52 -25.81 2.10
CA ALA A 515 5.48 -24.87 0.98
C ALA A 515 6.72 -23.96 1.06
N THR A 516 7.68 -24.18 0.17
CA THR A 516 8.79 -23.23 -0.01
C THR A 516 8.33 -22.07 -0.88
N MET A 517 9.03 -20.94 -0.78
CA MET A 517 8.82 -19.81 -1.68
C MET A 517 8.94 -20.21 -3.15
N ALA A 518 9.88 -21.10 -3.50
CA ALA A 518 10.00 -21.66 -4.86
C ALA A 518 8.70 -22.36 -5.31
N ASN A 519 8.16 -23.23 -4.47
CA ASN A 519 6.90 -23.92 -4.76
C ASN A 519 5.73 -22.92 -4.87
N LEU A 520 5.70 -21.89 -4.02
CA LEU A 520 4.66 -20.86 -4.11
C LEU A 520 4.75 -20.11 -5.44
N ILE A 521 5.94 -19.66 -5.84
CA ILE A 521 6.13 -18.93 -7.09
C ILE A 521 5.77 -19.79 -8.31
N ASP A 522 6.22 -21.05 -8.37
CA ASP A 522 5.91 -21.95 -9.49
C ASP A 522 4.40 -22.23 -9.58
N SER A 523 3.75 -22.28 -8.41
CA SER A 523 2.32 -22.49 -8.33
C SER A 523 1.52 -21.31 -8.90
N PHE A 524 1.99 -20.06 -8.74
CA PHE A 524 1.40 -18.88 -9.39
C PHE A 524 1.48 -18.96 -10.93
N GLY A 525 2.46 -19.67 -11.51
CA GLY A 525 2.58 -19.86 -12.96
C GLY A 525 1.76 -21.02 -13.54
N SER A 526 1.34 -21.99 -12.72
CA SER A 526 0.83 -23.29 -13.20
C SER A 526 -0.69 -23.40 -13.36
N THR A 527 -1.48 -22.44 -12.89
CA THR A 527 -2.95 -22.58 -12.78
C THR A 527 -3.76 -22.16 -14.02
N GLU A 528 -3.14 -21.51 -15.00
CA GLU A 528 -3.83 -21.11 -16.24
C GLU A 528 -3.66 -22.10 -17.40
N THR A 529 -2.62 -22.92 -17.40
CA THR A 529 -2.40 -23.92 -18.46
C THR A 529 -3.48 -25.02 -18.45
N SER A 530 -4.01 -25.36 -17.27
CA SER A 530 -5.04 -26.39 -17.14
C SER A 530 -6.45 -25.91 -17.52
N ARG A 531 -6.73 -24.60 -17.57
CA ARG A 531 -8.03 -24.07 -18.01
C ARG A 531 -8.13 -23.77 -19.50
N MET A 532 -6.98 -23.63 -20.19
CA MET A 532 -6.99 -23.48 -21.65
C MET A 532 -7.05 -24.81 -22.40
N SER A 533 -6.59 -25.92 -21.82
CA SER A 533 -6.70 -27.24 -22.44
C SER A 533 -8.12 -27.82 -22.37
N GLU A 534 -8.95 -27.38 -21.42
CA GLU A 534 -10.37 -27.77 -21.32
C GLU A 534 -11.32 -26.96 -22.22
N ASN A 535 -10.89 -25.79 -22.72
CA ASN A 535 -11.66 -25.00 -23.69
C ASN A 535 -11.22 -25.21 -25.16
N GLN A 536 -10.36 -26.20 -25.42
CA GLN A 536 -9.95 -26.63 -26.76
C GLN A 536 -10.14 -28.15 -27.00
N ARG A 537 -11.09 -28.78 -26.31
CA ARG A 537 -11.59 -30.12 -26.68
C ARG A 537 -13.09 -30.15 -26.85
#